data_AF-A0AA43S5U7-F1
#
_entry.id   AF-A0AA43S5U7-F1
#
_cell.length_a   1.000
_cell.length_b   1.000
_cell.length_c   1.000
_cell.angle_alpha   90.00
_cell.angle_beta   90.00
_cell.angle_gamma   90.00
#
_symmetry.space_group_name_H-M   'P 1'
#
loop_
_entity.id
_entity.type
_entity.pdbx_description
1 polymer ?
#
loop_
_entity_poly.entity_id
_entity_poly.type
_entity_poly.pdbx_seq_one_letter_code
_entity_poly.pdbx_strand_id
1 'polypeptide(L)'
;MQSKRLFSLLMLAGLLMASLSPLLVNAKGAPVSLNLSKNFRNLIIQGERSEIVACMVASNRYFKNAPDFAEMRWLDSTSQTALMHEKEVDHHLTRIIALHAEAIPNTNTFFKPWTPVKIECIQVDEGDPQVKVAVAIEAK
;
A
#
# COMPACT_ATOMS: atom_id res chain seq x y z
N MET A 1 37.86 -42.18 -18.66
CA MET A 1 36.41 -42.23 -18.31
C MET A 1 36.01 -41.36 -17.11
N GLN A 2 36.85 -40.44 -16.59
CA GLN A 2 36.52 -39.59 -15.42
C GLN A 2 35.93 -38.21 -15.78
N SER A 3 36.28 -37.64 -16.94
CA SER A 3 35.84 -36.29 -17.36
C SER A 3 34.32 -36.15 -17.55
N LYS A 4 33.63 -37.20 -18.01
CA LYS A 4 32.17 -37.17 -18.24
C LYS A 4 31.34 -37.06 -16.96
N ARG A 5 31.86 -37.56 -15.83
CA ARG A 5 31.16 -37.53 -14.53
C ARG A 5 31.24 -36.16 -13.87
N LEU A 6 32.38 -35.45 -14.01
CA LEU A 6 32.54 -34.08 -13.51
C LEU A 6 31.63 -33.09 -14.23
N PHE A 7 31.50 -33.21 -15.56
CA PHE A 7 30.61 -32.37 -16.35
C PHE A 7 29.13 -32.57 -15.98
N SER A 8 28.71 -33.81 -15.72
CA SER A 8 27.34 -34.11 -15.29
C SER A 8 27.02 -33.55 -13.89
N LEU A 9 27.99 -33.55 -12.98
CA LEU A 9 27.84 -33.01 -11.63
C LEU A 9 27.76 -31.48 -11.63
N LEU A 10 28.57 -30.81 -12.46
CA LEU A 10 28.53 -29.36 -12.63
C LEU A 10 27.23 -28.88 -13.29
N MET A 11 26.70 -29.63 -14.27
CA MET A 11 25.41 -29.32 -14.90
C MET A 11 24.23 -29.48 -13.92
N LEU A 12 24.22 -30.52 -13.08
CA LEU A 12 23.17 -30.68 -12.06
C LEU A 12 23.20 -29.56 -11.02
N ALA A 13 24.39 -29.12 -10.59
CA ALA A 13 24.54 -28.02 -9.64
C ALA A 13 24.09 -26.67 -10.23
N GLY A 14 24.36 -26.43 -11.52
CA GLY A 14 23.88 -25.23 -12.23
C GLY A 14 22.36 -25.17 -12.38
N LEU A 15 21.72 -26.31 -12.67
CA LEU A 15 20.26 -26.43 -12.76
C LEU A 15 19.55 -26.23 -11.42
N LEU A 16 20.16 -26.66 -10.31
CA LEU A 16 19.65 -26.43 -8.94
C LEU A 16 19.77 -24.97 -8.50
N MET A 17 20.79 -24.24 -8.95
CA MET A 17 20.94 -22.81 -8.63
C MET A 17 19.97 -21.94 -9.46
N ALA A 18 19.68 -22.33 -10.71
CA ALA A 18 18.74 -21.62 -11.57
C ALA A 18 17.27 -21.77 -11.13
N SER A 19 16.92 -22.83 -10.39
CA SER A 19 15.56 -23.04 -9.88
C SER A 19 15.27 -22.30 -8.55
N LEU A 20 16.30 -21.77 -7.87
CA LEU A 20 16.14 -20.98 -6.64
C LEU A 20 16.03 -19.46 -6.89
N SER A 21 16.38 -19.00 -8.09
CA SER A 21 16.32 -17.58 -8.46
C SER A 21 14.92 -16.93 -8.61
N PRO A 22 13.79 -17.63 -8.89
CA PRO A 22 12.52 -16.92 -9.09
C PRO A 22 11.80 -16.58 -7.78
N LEU A 23 12.25 -17.05 -6.62
CA LEU A 23 11.62 -16.74 -5.31
C LEU A 23 12.04 -15.39 -4.72
N LEU A 24 13.09 -14.75 -5.24
CA LEU A 24 13.59 -13.46 -4.73
C LEU A 24 13.08 -12.25 -5.51
N VAL A 25 12.32 -12.45 -6.59
CA VAL A 25 11.58 -11.37 -7.26
C VAL A 25 10.27 -11.16 -6.50
N ASN A 26 10.43 -10.64 -5.30
CA ASN A 26 9.35 -10.07 -4.49
C ASN A 26 8.36 -9.33 -5.39
N ALA A 27 7.13 -9.83 -5.39
CA ALA A 27 5.96 -9.12 -4.86
C ALA A 27 6.20 -7.62 -4.57
N LYS A 28 6.46 -6.84 -5.61
CA LYS A 28 6.04 -5.44 -5.60
C LYS A 28 4.56 -5.52 -5.85
N GLY A 29 3.77 -5.27 -4.80
CA GLY A 29 2.32 -5.29 -4.80
C GLY A 29 1.78 -4.78 -6.14
N ALA A 30 0.84 -5.54 -6.70
CA ALA A 30 0.30 -5.29 -8.02
C ALA A 30 -0.09 -3.80 -8.13
N PRO A 31 0.27 -3.10 -9.21
CA PRO A 31 -0.18 -1.74 -9.42
C PRO A 31 -1.70 -1.78 -9.46
N VAL A 32 -2.35 -1.26 -8.42
CA VAL A 32 -3.81 -1.16 -8.35
C VAL A 32 -4.23 0.03 -9.21
N SER A 33 -4.03 -0.10 -10.52
CA SER A 33 -4.60 0.83 -11.49
C SER A 33 -6.08 0.51 -11.63
N LEU A 34 -6.92 1.32 -10.99
CA LEU A 34 -8.24 1.72 -11.46
C LEU A 34 -9.19 0.59 -11.92
N ASN A 35 -9.61 -0.26 -10.98
CA ASN A 35 -10.92 -0.94 -11.05
C ASN A 35 -11.67 -0.74 -9.73
N LEU A 36 -11.88 0.54 -9.40
CA LEU A 36 -12.42 1.10 -8.15
C LEU A 36 -13.91 0.78 -7.89
N SER A 37 -14.56 -0.15 -8.57
CA SER A 37 -15.94 -0.57 -8.20
C SER A 37 -16.05 -2.05 -7.88
N LYS A 38 -15.26 -2.88 -8.56
CA LYS A 38 -15.33 -4.33 -8.41
C LYS A 38 -14.51 -4.84 -7.22
N ASN A 39 -13.40 -4.17 -6.87
CA ASN A 39 -12.53 -4.62 -5.77
C ASN A 39 -12.95 -4.12 -4.38
N PHE A 40 -13.67 -3.01 -4.25
CA PHE A 40 -14.12 -2.52 -2.92
C PHE A 40 -15.21 -3.37 -2.30
N ARG A 41 -16.16 -3.81 -3.13
CA ARG A 41 -17.16 -4.77 -2.68
C ARG A 41 -16.47 -6.01 -2.13
N ASN A 42 -15.37 -6.44 -2.75
CA ASN A 42 -14.58 -7.57 -2.28
C ASN A 42 -13.86 -7.27 -0.96
N LEU A 43 -13.30 -6.07 -0.75
CA LEU A 43 -12.69 -5.70 0.54
C LEU A 43 -13.70 -5.73 1.70
N ILE A 44 -14.89 -5.17 1.49
CA ILE A 44 -15.98 -5.21 2.49
C ILE A 44 -16.46 -6.65 2.71
N ILE A 45 -16.62 -7.44 1.63
CA ILE A 45 -17.01 -8.86 1.72
C ILE A 45 -15.92 -9.71 2.41
N GLN A 46 -14.65 -9.34 2.27
CA GLN A 46 -13.51 -9.97 2.93
C GLN A 46 -13.40 -9.63 4.42
N GLY A 47 -14.34 -8.85 4.96
CA GLY A 47 -14.41 -8.52 6.38
C GLY A 47 -13.58 -7.29 6.77
N GLU A 48 -13.14 -6.49 5.81
CA GLU A 48 -12.52 -5.20 6.14
C GLU A 48 -13.55 -4.26 6.79
N ARG A 49 -13.10 -3.50 7.79
CA ARG A 49 -13.93 -2.55 8.52
C ARG A 49 -14.35 -1.43 7.55
N SER A 50 -15.66 -1.16 7.47
CA SER A 50 -16.23 -0.23 6.49
C SER A 50 -15.62 1.18 6.60
N GLU A 51 -15.20 1.58 7.79
CA GLU A 51 -14.61 2.89 8.07
C GLU A 51 -13.18 3.01 7.51
N ILE A 52 -12.40 1.92 7.59
CA ILE A 52 -11.07 1.84 6.96
C ILE A 52 -11.21 1.99 5.45
N VAL A 53 -12.16 1.25 4.86
CA VAL A 53 -12.44 1.31 3.42
C VAL A 53 -12.87 2.72 3.01
N ALA A 54 -13.74 3.37 3.79
CA ALA A 54 -14.16 4.75 3.54
C ALA A 54 -12.96 5.73 3.54
N CYS A 55 -12.04 5.58 4.49
CA CYS A 55 -10.81 6.36 4.53
C CYS A 55 -9.92 6.09 3.30
N MET A 56 -9.74 4.84 2.89
CA MET A 56 -8.98 4.49 1.68
C MET A 56 -9.61 5.12 0.42
N VAL A 57 -10.93 5.09 0.30
CA VAL A 57 -11.65 5.71 -0.82
C VAL A 57 -11.47 7.23 -0.82
N ALA A 58 -11.68 7.89 0.33
CA ALA A 58 -11.47 9.32 0.47
C ALA A 58 -10.03 9.71 0.12
N SER A 59 -9.05 8.91 0.54
CA SER A 59 -7.62 9.14 0.26
C SER A 59 -7.32 8.99 -1.23
N ASN A 60 -7.82 7.95 -1.90
CA ASN A 60 -7.66 7.82 -3.35
C ASN A 60 -8.26 9.04 -4.10
N ARG A 61 -9.43 9.54 -3.64
CA ARG A 61 -10.04 10.77 -4.20
C ARG A 61 -9.15 12.00 -3.97
N TYR A 62 -8.56 12.14 -2.78
CA TYR A 62 -7.62 13.21 -2.45
C TYR A 62 -6.39 13.18 -3.37
N PHE A 63 -5.70 12.03 -3.45
CA PHE A 63 -4.47 11.90 -4.23
C PHE A 63 -4.67 12.10 -5.74
N LYS A 64 -5.84 11.75 -6.29
CA LYS A 64 -6.16 12.01 -7.69
C LYS A 64 -6.18 13.51 -8.04
N ASN A 65 -6.52 14.35 -7.07
CA ASN A 65 -6.67 15.80 -7.25
C ASN A 65 -5.53 16.61 -6.58
N ALA A 66 -4.63 15.95 -5.86
CA ALA A 66 -3.57 16.61 -5.12
C ALA A 66 -2.42 17.02 -6.06
N PRO A 67 -1.96 18.28 -6.03
CA PRO A 67 -0.83 18.72 -6.86
C PRO A 67 0.51 18.14 -6.39
N ASP A 68 0.59 17.71 -5.12
CA ASP A 68 1.84 17.33 -4.45
C ASP A 68 2.30 15.91 -4.76
N PHE A 69 1.42 15.04 -5.27
CA PHE A 69 1.70 13.63 -5.50
C PHE A 69 1.27 13.21 -6.91
N ALA A 70 2.10 12.40 -7.57
CA ALA A 70 1.82 11.85 -8.89
C ALA A 70 1.07 10.50 -8.79
N GLU A 71 1.41 9.69 -7.80
CA GLU A 71 0.84 8.35 -7.61
C GLU A 71 0.84 7.98 -6.12
N MET A 72 -0.07 7.08 -5.73
CA MET A 72 -0.13 6.47 -4.42
C MET A 72 -0.44 4.98 -4.56
N ARG A 73 0.13 4.16 -3.68
CA ARG A 73 -0.24 2.75 -3.51
C ARG A 73 -0.38 2.40 -2.04
N TRP A 74 -1.27 1.47 -1.77
CA TRP A 74 -1.46 0.91 -0.43
C TRP A 74 -0.43 -0.18 -0.16
N LEU A 75 0.01 -0.28 1.09
CA LEU A 75 0.77 -1.44 1.57
C LEU A 75 -0.18 -2.62 1.76
N ASP A 76 0.27 -3.85 1.53
CA ASP A 76 -0.56 -5.05 1.72
C ASP A 76 -1.06 -5.19 3.17
N SER A 77 -0.33 -4.62 4.13
CA SER A 77 -0.65 -4.61 5.55
C SER A 77 -1.51 -3.40 5.99
N THR A 78 -1.89 -2.49 5.10
CA THR A 78 -2.55 -1.21 5.45
C THR A 78 -3.78 -1.43 6.32
N SER A 79 -4.67 -2.34 5.91
CA SER A 79 -5.92 -2.63 6.62
C SER A 79 -5.68 -3.25 8.00
N GLN A 80 -4.67 -4.12 8.12
CA GLN A 80 -4.31 -4.79 9.38
C GLN A 80 -3.61 -3.85 10.36
N THR A 81 -2.89 -2.85 9.85
CA THR A 81 -2.11 -1.88 10.63
C THR A 81 -2.84 -0.56 10.83
N ALA A 82 -4.09 -0.46 10.36
CA ALA A 82 -4.93 0.71 10.52
C ALA A 82 -5.22 0.96 12.01
N LEU A 83 -4.96 2.20 12.44
CA LEU A 83 -5.33 2.64 13.78
C LEU A 83 -6.64 3.41 13.69
N MET A 84 -7.59 3.06 14.55
CA MET A 84 -8.89 3.76 14.63
C MET A 84 -9.13 4.21 16.06
N HIS A 85 -9.49 5.47 16.20
CA HIS A 85 -9.92 6.07 17.46
C HIS A 85 -11.28 6.74 17.28
N GLU A 86 -12.18 6.52 18.23
CA GLU A 86 -13.49 7.15 18.28
C GLU A 86 -13.58 8.00 19.54
N LYS A 87 -14.13 9.19 19.38
CA LYS A 87 -14.46 10.07 20.50
C LYS A 87 -15.80 10.73 20.24
N GLU A 88 -16.58 10.87 21.29
CA GLU A 88 -17.81 11.67 21.25
C GLU A 88 -17.50 13.07 21.80
N VAL A 89 -17.85 14.10 21.05
CA VAL A 89 -17.68 15.51 21.45
C VAL A 89 -18.96 16.25 21.07
N ASP A 90 -19.60 16.91 22.02
CA ASP A 90 -20.82 17.71 21.80
C ASP A 90 -21.93 16.95 21.04
N HIS A 91 -22.16 15.67 21.40
CA HIS A 91 -23.10 14.75 20.74
C HIS A 91 -22.77 14.35 19.29
N HIS A 92 -21.56 14.66 18.83
CA HIS A 92 -21.05 14.23 17.55
C HIS A 92 -20.01 13.11 17.72
N LEU A 93 -20.18 12.03 16.95
CA LEU A 93 -19.21 10.93 16.90
C LEU A 93 -18.08 11.33 15.95
N THR A 94 -16.91 11.61 16.50
CA THR A 94 -15.70 11.84 15.70
C THR A 94 -14.88 10.56 15.62
N ARG A 95 -14.65 10.08 14.41
CA ARG A 95 -13.78 8.94 14.11
C ARG A 95 -12.49 9.42 13.44
N ILE A 96 -11.36 8.98 13.96
CA ILE A 96 -10.03 9.27 13.43
C ILE A 96 -9.39 7.95 13.01
N ILE A 97 -8.98 7.85 11.74
CA ILE A 97 -8.39 6.65 11.15
C ILE A 97 -7.02 7.01 10.60
N ALA A 98 -5.98 6.31 11.03
CA ALA A 98 -4.63 6.47 10.52
C ALA A 98 -4.20 5.23 9.73
N LEU A 99 -3.78 5.46 8.49
CA LEU A 99 -3.31 4.44 7.55
C LEU A 99 -1.89 4.77 7.08
N HIS A 100 -1.16 3.75 6.63
CA HIS A 100 0.15 3.89 6.00
C HIS A 100 0.06 3.52 4.53
N ALA A 101 0.71 4.31 3.68
CA ALA A 101 0.79 4.08 2.25
C ALA A 101 2.17 4.52 1.74
N GLU A 102 2.39 4.33 0.45
CA GLU A 102 3.53 4.92 -0.24
C GLU A 102 3.03 5.83 -1.36
N ALA A 103 3.69 6.97 -1.54
CA ALA A 103 3.36 7.91 -2.58
C ALA A 103 4.60 8.35 -3.37
N ILE A 104 4.41 8.62 -4.65
CA ILE A 104 5.39 9.26 -5.51
C ILE A 104 5.11 10.76 -5.49
N PRO A 105 6.02 11.60 -4.96
CA PRO A 105 5.81 13.04 -4.95
C PRO A 105 5.90 13.61 -6.38
N ASN A 106 5.17 14.68 -6.63
CA ASN A 106 5.14 15.35 -7.93
C ASN A 106 6.35 16.29 -8.08
N THR A 107 7.54 15.69 -8.23
CA THR A 107 8.80 16.42 -8.43
C THR A 107 9.25 16.38 -9.89
N ASN A 108 10.14 17.31 -10.28
CA ASN A 108 10.77 17.34 -11.61
C ASN A 108 12.01 16.44 -11.72
N THR A 109 12.20 15.48 -10.80
CA THR A 109 13.36 14.59 -10.80
C THR A 109 13.14 13.36 -11.67
N PHE A 110 14.21 12.89 -12.33
CA PHE A 110 14.18 11.75 -13.25
C PHE A 110 13.88 10.42 -12.52
N PHE A 111 14.34 10.30 -11.28
CA PHE A 111 14.00 9.21 -10.38
C PHE A 111 13.05 9.74 -9.31
N LYS A 112 11.89 9.12 -9.18
CA LYS A 112 10.91 9.43 -8.14
C LYS A 112 10.76 8.21 -7.22
N PRO A 113 11.33 8.24 -6.01
CA PRO A 113 11.19 7.13 -5.09
C PRO A 113 9.77 7.07 -4.52
N TRP A 114 9.30 5.85 -4.26
CA TRP A 114 8.16 5.64 -3.36
C TRP A 114 8.55 6.12 -1.97
N THR A 115 7.78 7.07 -1.43
CA THR A 115 8.03 7.66 -0.12
C THR A 115 6.92 7.23 0.82
N PRO A 116 7.24 6.76 2.04
CA PRO A 116 6.21 6.39 3.01
C PRO A 116 5.41 7.64 3.43
N VAL A 117 4.09 7.49 3.45
CA VAL A 117 3.16 8.53 3.88
C VAL A 117 2.20 7.98 4.92
N LYS A 118 1.96 8.79 5.94
CA LYS A 118 0.88 8.57 6.90
C LYS A 118 -0.33 9.36 6.46
N ILE A 119 -1.45 8.67 6.36
CA ILE A 119 -2.73 9.23 5.95
C ILE A 119 -3.64 9.22 7.17
N GLU A 120 -4.21 10.36 7.52
CA GLU A 120 -5.16 10.50 8.61
C GLU A 120 -6.51 10.97 8.05
N CYS A 121 -7.54 10.17 8.25
CA CYS A 121 -8.91 10.52 7.92
C CYS A 121 -9.67 10.89 9.19
N ILE A 122 -10.31 12.05 9.17
CA ILE A 122 -11.19 12.51 10.25
C ILE A 122 -12.61 12.55 9.70
N GLN A 123 -13.51 11.79 10.32
CA GLN A 123 -14.92 11.73 9.99
C GLN A 123 -15.74 12.18 11.20
N VAL A 124 -16.68 13.08 10.98
CA VAL A 124 -17.66 13.50 11.99
C VAL A 124 -19.02 12.93 11.56
N ASP A 125 -19.64 12.17 12.46
CA ASP A 125 -20.88 11.43 12.23
C ASP A 125 -20.84 10.59 10.94
N GLU A 126 -21.84 10.74 10.08
CA GLU A 126 -21.98 10.05 8.79
C GLU A 126 -21.38 10.86 7.61
N GLY A 127 -20.62 11.92 7.89
CA GLY A 127 -20.04 12.79 6.86
C GLY A 127 -18.91 12.15 6.04
N ASP A 128 -18.53 12.81 4.94
CA ASP A 128 -17.36 12.41 4.14
C ASP A 128 -16.05 12.58 4.96
N PRO A 129 -15.13 11.59 4.97
CA PRO A 129 -13.87 11.71 5.71
C PRO A 129 -12.98 12.81 5.12
N GLN A 130 -12.50 13.71 5.98
CA GLN A 130 -11.47 14.69 5.62
C GLN A 130 -10.08 14.03 5.70
N VAL A 131 -9.31 14.13 4.63
CA VAL A 131 -8.00 13.47 4.49
C VAL A 131 -6.88 14.46 4.77
N LYS A 132 -5.94 14.07 5.64
CA LYS A 132 -4.67 14.75 5.88
C LYS A 132 -3.53 13.79 5.56
N VAL A 133 -2.53 14.27 4.84
CA VAL A 133 -1.36 13.48 4.46
C VAL A 133 -0.12 14.07 5.11
N ALA A 134 0.65 13.25 5.81
CA ALA A 134 1.94 13.59 6.36
C ALA A 134 3.00 12.66 5.75
N VAL A 135 4.04 13.23 5.16
CA VAL A 135 5.19 12.43 4.69
C VAL A 135 5.94 11.93 5.91
N ALA A 136 6.09 10.61 6.02
CA ALA A 136 6.88 10.02 7.08
C ALA A 136 8.35 10.24 6.74
N ILE A 137 8.97 11.26 7.33
CA ILE A 137 10.42 11.40 7.28
C ILE A 137 10.94 10.35 8.25
N GLU A 138 11.40 9.20 7.73
CA GLU A 138 12.14 8.25 8.55
C GLU A 138 13.34 9.00 9.16
N ALA A 139 13.34 9.15 10.48
CA ALA A 139 14.51 9.60 11.20
C ALA A 139 15.59 8.53 11.01
N LYS A 140 16.63 8.90 10.27
CA LYS A 140 17.83 8.07 10.05
C LYS A 140 18.53 7.74 11.35
#